data_AF-H3SNT2-F1
#
_entry.id   AF-H3SNT2-F1
#
_cell.length_a   1.000
_cell.length_b   1.000
_cell.length_c   1.000
_cell.angle_alpha   90.00
_cell.angle_beta   90.00
_cell.angle_gamma   90.00
#
_symmetry.space_group_name_H-M   'P 1'
#
loop_
_entity.id
_entity.type
_entity.pdbx_description
1 polymer ?
#
loop_
_entity_poly.entity_id
_entity_poly.type
_entity_poly.pdbx_seq_one_letter_code
_entity_poly.pdbx_strand_id
1 'polypeptide(L)'
;MRKWMLAGLCLVIGLGLELLAGPGNAEAASKSAAGGKATNVYMNGFQLTEWRWERNYIMVPLFAFDDYSYFGNPNDQEITYKWDAATKTVWVYSKGKTNAVKLIADKTAAWVNGKEVELAAPVKIIDGHTYVPLRFVSEALGGEVEWNNSNRTAIIRTPERVRRDEVLRTGGLEDARKEALLLPSVFPNRELPYRAEGFEVKIEFPEGEALRYYYTVKDVKSYIAVNADGLAEVLWQGRTTANPDTYLEESGTRPEGEEALIYFQHTFPVQDTVKYGKIDKDGKATELGTFEVKRSLRNSADAVTAIAGEKRKDAADPEGGDKTASKTASKTASKNANKTASKNASKAPDNSESKNAGKSGS
;
A
#
# COMPACT_ATOMS: atom_id res chain seq x y z
N MET A 1 5.72 -14.86 56.56
CA MET A 1 6.99 -15.52 56.90
C MET A 1 7.09 -16.85 56.14
N ARG A 2 8.19 -17.02 55.37
CA ARG A 2 8.85 -18.24 54.81
C ARG A 2 7.97 -19.42 54.31
N LYS A 3 7.95 -19.66 52.98
CA LYS A 3 8.70 -20.70 52.19
C LYS A 3 8.18 -22.13 52.47
N TRP A 4 7.86 -22.98 51.49
CA TRP A 4 8.80 -23.71 50.61
C TRP A 4 8.20 -24.08 49.24
N MET A 5 9.08 -24.15 48.24
CA MET A 5 8.88 -24.72 46.90
C MET A 5 8.97 -26.26 46.93
N LEU A 6 8.27 -26.93 46.02
CA LEU A 6 8.68 -28.24 45.51
C LEU A 6 8.26 -28.37 44.04
N ALA A 7 9.28 -28.58 43.20
CA ALA A 7 9.18 -28.85 41.78
C ALA A 7 8.80 -30.32 41.56
N GLY A 8 7.85 -30.58 40.65
CA GLY A 8 7.49 -31.90 40.16
C GLY A 8 7.71 -31.95 38.65
N LEU A 9 8.79 -32.63 38.25
CA LEU A 9 9.15 -32.95 36.88
C LEU A 9 8.23 -34.11 36.40
N CYS A 10 7.27 -33.85 35.50
CA CYS A 10 6.49 -34.91 34.86
C CYS A 10 7.00 -35.15 33.43
N LEU A 11 7.81 -36.19 33.30
CA LEU A 11 8.13 -36.85 32.03
C LEU A 11 6.97 -37.77 31.68
N VAL A 12 6.23 -37.48 30.61
CA VAL A 12 5.21 -38.39 30.05
C VAL A 12 5.69 -38.87 28.68
N ILE A 13 6.08 -40.14 28.64
CA ILE A 13 6.21 -40.93 27.43
C ILE A 13 4.80 -41.48 27.14
N GLY A 14 4.24 -41.14 25.97
CA GLY A 14 2.94 -41.62 25.52
C GLY A 14 3.01 -42.13 24.09
N LEU A 15 3.02 -43.46 23.96
CA LEU A 15 2.82 -44.22 22.73
C LEU A 15 1.46 -43.91 22.09
N GLY A 16 1.43 -44.05 20.76
CA GLY A 16 0.31 -43.67 19.90
C GLY A 16 -1.01 -44.39 20.21
N LEU A 17 -2.08 -43.64 19.94
CA LEU A 17 -3.42 -44.15 19.76
C LEU A 17 -4.05 -43.33 18.62
N GLU A 18 -4.08 -43.93 17.43
CA GLU A 18 -4.93 -43.46 16.33
C GLU A 18 -6.39 -43.66 16.74
N LEU A 19 -7.16 -42.58 16.76
CA LEU A 19 -8.61 -42.64 16.78
C LEU A 19 -9.14 -41.87 15.57
N LEU A 20 -9.82 -42.60 14.68
CA LEU A 20 -10.52 -42.09 13.51
C LEU A 20 -11.56 -41.03 13.92
N ALA A 21 -11.54 -39.89 13.23
CA ALA A 21 -12.69 -39.01 13.06
C ALA A 21 -12.91 -38.78 11.56
N GLY A 22 -14.17 -38.90 11.15
CA GLY A 22 -14.64 -39.11 9.77
C GLY A 22 -14.46 -37.94 8.81
N PRO A 23 -14.78 -38.16 7.51
CA PRO A 23 -14.51 -37.24 6.44
C PRO A 23 -15.57 -36.13 6.44
N GLY A 24 -15.13 -34.88 6.56
CA GLY A 24 -16.03 -33.73 6.54
C GLY A 24 -15.26 -32.43 6.40
N ASN A 25 -15.28 -31.90 5.17
CA ASN A 25 -14.90 -30.54 4.79
C ASN A 25 -13.40 -30.19 4.81
N ALA A 26 -12.62 -30.98 4.07
CA ALA A 26 -11.40 -30.51 3.42
C ALA A 26 -11.60 -30.54 1.89
N GLU A 27 -12.71 -30.00 1.40
CA GLU A 27 -12.98 -29.93 -0.04
C GLU A 27 -13.83 -28.68 -0.37
N ALA A 28 -13.25 -27.51 -0.11
CA ALA A 28 -13.62 -26.26 -0.78
C ALA A 28 -12.40 -25.39 -1.12
N ALA A 29 -11.20 -25.99 -1.13
CA ALA A 29 -10.09 -25.46 -1.93
C ALA A 29 -10.30 -25.97 -3.37
N SER A 30 -11.30 -25.39 -4.05
CA SER A 30 -11.60 -25.76 -5.43
C SER A 30 -10.37 -25.49 -6.30
N LYS A 31 -9.88 -26.56 -6.90
CA LYS A 31 -9.11 -26.58 -8.15
C LYS A 31 -9.40 -25.36 -9.01
N SER A 32 -8.40 -24.49 -9.15
CA SER A 32 -8.19 -23.72 -10.37
C SER A 32 -6.75 -23.95 -10.80
N ALA A 33 -6.51 -25.14 -11.36
CA ALA A 33 -5.42 -25.33 -12.28
C ALA A 33 -5.89 -24.81 -13.65
N ALA A 34 -5.74 -23.50 -13.84
CA ALA A 34 -5.51 -22.90 -15.14
C ALA A 34 -4.27 -22.02 -14.95
N GLY A 35 -3.22 -22.23 -15.73
CA GLY A 35 -1.89 -21.60 -15.59
C GLY A 35 -1.86 -20.08 -15.82
N GLY A 36 -2.74 -19.33 -15.17
CA GLY A 36 -2.72 -17.89 -15.11
C GLY A 36 -2.05 -17.40 -13.82
N LYS A 37 -1.31 -16.30 -13.91
CA LYS A 37 -0.74 -15.62 -12.74
C LYS A 37 -1.83 -15.36 -11.68
N ALA A 38 -1.48 -15.52 -10.41
CA ALA A 38 -2.33 -15.13 -9.29
C ALA A 38 -2.60 -13.62 -9.36
N THR A 39 -3.81 -13.20 -8.99
CA THR A 39 -4.13 -11.78 -8.89
C THR A 39 -3.60 -11.24 -7.57
N ASN A 40 -2.90 -10.12 -7.61
CA ASN A 40 -2.45 -9.41 -6.41
C ASN A 40 -3.18 -8.08 -6.30
N VAL A 41 -3.48 -7.65 -5.08
CA VAL A 41 -4.14 -6.38 -4.79
C VAL A 41 -3.30 -5.65 -3.77
N TYR A 42 -2.83 -4.45 -4.10
CA TYR A 42 -2.05 -3.62 -3.20
C TYR A 42 -2.79 -2.31 -2.93
N MET A 43 -2.85 -1.92 -1.67
CA MET A 43 -3.30 -0.59 -1.29
C MET A 43 -2.21 0.11 -0.49
N ASN A 44 -1.79 1.29 -0.97
CA ASN A 44 -0.69 2.07 -0.41
C ASN A 44 0.62 1.27 -0.26
N GLY A 45 0.83 0.30 -1.14
CA GLY A 45 1.96 -0.63 -1.11
C GLY A 45 1.75 -1.88 -0.24
N PHE A 46 0.75 -1.92 0.63
CA PHE A 46 0.42 -3.11 1.42
C PHE A 46 -0.38 -4.09 0.57
N GLN A 47 0.02 -5.36 0.58
CA GLN A 47 -0.75 -6.42 -0.08
C GLN A 47 -2.01 -6.73 0.73
N LEU A 48 -3.17 -6.62 0.09
CA LEU A 48 -4.44 -7.07 0.66
C LEU A 48 -4.55 -8.57 0.46
N THR A 49 -4.68 -9.30 1.56
CA THR A 49 -4.87 -10.77 1.55
C THR A 49 -6.35 -11.14 1.59
N GLU A 50 -7.20 -10.29 2.16
CA GLU A 50 -8.64 -10.47 2.18
C GLU A 50 -9.33 -9.58 1.15
N TRP A 51 -9.71 -10.20 0.04
CA TRP A 51 -10.52 -9.59 -1.01
C TRP A 51 -11.20 -10.69 -1.81
N ARG A 52 -12.19 -10.33 -2.62
CA ARG A 52 -12.91 -11.28 -3.48
C ARG A 52 -13.41 -10.64 -4.77
N TRP A 53 -13.71 -11.48 -5.76
CA TRP A 53 -14.37 -11.04 -6.98
C TRP A 53 -15.89 -11.00 -6.79
N GLU A 54 -16.52 -9.93 -7.26
CA GLU A 54 -17.97 -9.83 -7.47
C GLU A 54 -18.18 -9.16 -8.82
N ARG A 55 -18.75 -9.87 -9.80
CA ARG A 55 -19.05 -9.32 -11.15
C ARG A 55 -17.87 -8.62 -11.84
N ASN A 56 -16.65 -9.17 -11.72
CA ASN A 56 -15.39 -8.58 -12.20
C ASN A 56 -14.90 -7.33 -11.44
N TYR A 57 -15.43 -7.06 -10.25
CA TYR A 57 -14.94 -6.02 -9.36
C TYR A 57 -14.26 -6.65 -8.15
N ILE A 58 -13.14 -6.06 -7.74
CA ILE A 58 -12.45 -6.40 -6.50
C ILE A 58 -13.26 -5.79 -5.36
N MET A 59 -13.73 -6.67 -4.48
CA MET A 59 -14.43 -6.32 -3.26
C MET A 59 -13.47 -6.50 -2.09
N VAL A 60 -13.39 -5.50 -1.23
CA VAL A 60 -12.58 -5.54 0.00
C VAL A 60 -13.47 -5.33 1.22
N PRO A 61 -13.14 -5.92 2.37
CA PRO A 61 -13.82 -5.58 3.62
C PRO A 61 -13.52 -4.11 3.99
N LEU A 62 -14.43 -3.46 4.71
CA LEU A 62 -14.27 -2.05 5.09
C LEU A 62 -12.97 -1.74 5.83
N PHE A 63 -12.52 -2.66 6.69
CA PHE A 63 -11.26 -2.49 7.43
C PHE A 63 -10.04 -2.43 6.54
N ALA A 64 -10.13 -2.83 5.26
CA ALA A 64 -9.04 -2.62 4.32
C ALA A 64 -8.65 -1.14 4.27
N PHE A 65 -9.61 -0.21 4.38
CA PHE A 65 -9.39 1.24 4.39
C PHE A 65 -8.84 1.79 5.72
N ASP A 66 -8.67 0.95 6.74
CA ASP A 66 -7.99 1.38 7.95
C ASP A 66 -6.54 1.73 7.62
N ASP A 67 -6.09 2.89 8.07
CA ASP A 67 -4.70 3.29 7.88
C ASP A 67 -3.80 2.48 8.80
N TYR A 68 -3.11 1.49 8.22
CA TYR A 68 -2.09 0.68 8.90
C TYR A 68 -0.70 1.34 8.89
N SER A 69 -0.59 2.65 8.63
CA SER A 69 0.69 3.33 8.75
C SER A 69 1.20 3.26 10.20
N TYR A 70 2.04 2.27 10.48
CA TYR A 70 2.64 1.98 11.79
C TYR A 70 3.40 3.17 12.41
N PHE A 71 3.62 4.23 11.62
CA PHE A 71 4.45 5.38 11.95
C PHE A 71 3.65 6.70 12.01
N GLY A 72 2.34 6.67 11.73
CA GLY A 72 1.44 7.82 11.78
C GLY A 72 0.74 8.00 13.14
N ASN A 73 0.10 9.15 13.34
CA ASN A 73 -0.83 9.30 14.47
C ASN A 73 -2.08 8.47 14.15
N PRO A 74 -2.47 7.48 14.97
CA PRO A 74 -3.65 6.65 14.70
C PRO A 74 -4.96 7.45 14.65
N ASN A 75 -4.96 8.68 15.16
CA ASN A 75 -6.10 9.59 15.08
C ASN A 75 -6.15 10.40 13.76
N ASP A 76 -5.16 10.26 12.88
CA ASP A 76 -5.03 11.03 11.63
C ASP A 76 -5.34 10.19 10.39
N GLN A 77 -6.40 9.36 10.47
CA GLN A 77 -6.81 8.49 9.37
C GLN A 77 -7.27 9.28 8.14
N GLU A 78 -6.71 8.93 6.98
CA GLU A 78 -7.09 9.53 5.70
C GLU A 78 -8.47 9.11 5.21
N ILE A 79 -8.90 7.90 5.58
CA ILE A 79 -10.22 7.38 5.26
C ILE A 79 -10.86 6.93 6.56
N THR A 80 -12.08 7.40 6.79
CA THR A 80 -12.90 6.95 7.93
C THR A 80 -14.22 6.42 7.42
N TYR A 81 -14.84 5.50 8.14
CA TYR A 81 -16.16 4.98 7.77
C TYR A 81 -17.06 4.78 8.97
N LYS A 82 -18.36 4.68 8.68
CA LYS A 82 -19.42 4.37 9.63
C LYS A 82 -20.35 3.33 9.05
N TRP A 83 -20.80 2.41 9.90
CA TRP A 83 -21.80 1.41 9.56
C TRP A 83 -23.07 1.63 10.39
N ASP A 84 -24.22 1.67 9.71
CA ASP A 84 -25.54 1.64 10.34
C ASP A 84 -26.18 0.28 10.08
N ALA A 85 -26.33 -0.51 11.14
CA ALA A 85 -26.89 -1.86 11.07
C ALA A 85 -28.40 -1.89 10.76
N ALA A 86 -29.16 -0.88 11.19
CA ALA A 86 -30.61 -0.84 11.00
C ALA A 86 -30.96 -0.63 9.53
N THR A 87 -30.20 0.23 8.85
CA THR A 87 -30.40 0.56 7.43
C THR A 87 -29.46 -0.20 6.50
N LYS A 88 -28.51 -0.97 7.05
CA LYS A 88 -27.41 -1.61 6.33
C LYS A 88 -26.63 -0.63 5.46
N THR A 89 -26.40 0.57 5.99
CA THR A 89 -25.75 1.68 5.28
C THR A 89 -24.30 1.82 5.70
N VAL A 90 -23.41 1.89 4.71
CA VAL A 90 -22.02 2.31 4.89
C VAL A 90 -21.91 3.78 4.50
N TRP A 91 -21.21 4.55 5.33
CA TRP A 91 -20.64 5.83 4.95
C TRP A 91 -19.13 5.74 4.96
N VAL A 92 -18.47 6.23 3.92
CA VAL A 92 -17.00 6.36 3.85
C VAL A 92 -16.66 7.81 3.57
N TYR A 93 -15.67 8.35 4.25
CA TYR A 93 -15.27 9.75 4.17
C TYR A 93 -13.77 9.88 3.93
N SER A 94 -13.39 10.87 3.13
CA SER A 94 -11.99 11.31 3.05
C SER A 94 -11.61 12.11 4.31
N LYS A 95 -10.32 12.39 4.45
CA LYS A 95 -9.80 13.28 5.48
C LYS A 95 -10.50 14.64 5.43
N GLY A 96 -10.89 15.14 6.61
CA GLY A 96 -11.69 16.37 6.72
C GLY A 96 -13.12 16.26 6.16
N LYS A 97 -13.55 15.07 5.69
CA LYS A 97 -14.87 14.79 5.13
C LYS A 97 -15.23 15.64 3.91
N THR A 98 -14.23 15.97 3.09
CA THR A 98 -14.41 16.71 1.84
C THR A 98 -15.12 15.90 0.77
N ASN A 99 -14.92 14.58 0.78
CA ASN A 99 -15.64 13.60 -0.03
C ASN A 99 -16.36 12.61 0.88
N ALA A 100 -17.57 12.20 0.48
CA ALA A 100 -18.40 11.25 1.19
C ALA A 100 -19.04 10.27 0.21
N VAL A 101 -18.97 8.99 0.54
CA VAL A 101 -19.59 7.90 -0.21
C VAL A 101 -20.61 7.22 0.70
N LYS A 102 -21.85 7.10 0.23
CA LYS A 102 -22.92 6.32 0.88
C LYS A 102 -23.22 5.09 0.05
N LEU A 103 -23.21 3.92 0.69
CA LEU A 103 -23.54 2.64 0.08
C LEU A 103 -24.58 1.93 0.94
N ILE A 104 -25.46 1.15 0.32
CA ILE A 104 -26.45 0.33 1.04
C ILE A 104 -26.26 -1.11 0.61
N ALA A 105 -26.18 -2.04 1.57
CA ALA A 105 -25.98 -3.45 1.29
C ALA A 105 -27.06 -4.00 0.33
N ASP A 106 -26.63 -4.81 -0.64
CA ASP A 106 -27.46 -5.43 -1.67
C ASP A 106 -28.23 -4.46 -2.58
N LYS A 107 -27.88 -3.16 -2.56
CA LYS A 107 -28.38 -2.16 -3.49
C LYS A 107 -27.29 -1.76 -4.48
N THR A 108 -27.72 -1.47 -5.71
CA THR A 108 -26.85 -0.86 -6.74
C THR A 108 -26.89 0.66 -6.69
N ALA A 109 -27.85 1.27 -5.97
CA ALA A 109 -27.83 2.71 -5.73
C ALA A 109 -26.79 3.08 -4.68
N ALA A 110 -25.97 4.09 -4.99
CA ALA A 110 -24.99 4.70 -4.10
C ALA A 110 -25.05 6.23 -4.22
N TRP A 111 -24.38 6.94 -3.30
CA TRP A 111 -24.26 8.40 -3.39
C TRP A 111 -22.82 8.82 -3.20
N VAL A 112 -22.35 9.71 -4.07
CA VAL A 112 -21.07 10.40 -3.94
C VAL A 112 -21.36 11.87 -3.75
N ASN A 113 -20.97 12.43 -2.62
CA ASN A 113 -21.21 13.83 -2.25
C ASN A 113 -22.69 14.24 -2.41
N GLY A 114 -23.61 13.35 -2.02
CA GLY A 114 -25.06 13.55 -2.09
C GLY A 114 -25.70 13.30 -3.47
N LYS A 115 -24.90 13.10 -4.52
CA LYS A 115 -25.40 12.76 -5.86
C LYS A 115 -25.53 11.25 -6.01
N GLU A 116 -26.70 10.79 -6.41
CA GLU A 116 -26.95 9.37 -6.68
C GLU A 116 -26.16 8.88 -7.91
N VAL A 117 -25.58 7.70 -7.78
CA VAL A 117 -24.82 6.99 -8.82
C VAL A 117 -25.11 5.49 -8.75
N GLU A 118 -24.94 4.80 -9.87
CA GLU A 118 -25.14 3.35 -9.95
C GLU A 118 -23.81 2.60 -9.72
N LEU A 119 -23.83 1.61 -8.85
CA LEU A 119 -22.76 0.65 -8.59
C LEU A 119 -22.87 -0.53 -9.54
N ALA A 120 -21.76 -0.83 -10.22
CA ALA A 120 -21.66 -2.03 -11.03
C ALA A 120 -21.63 -3.33 -10.21
N ALA A 121 -21.07 -3.27 -8.99
CA ALA A 121 -21.11 -4.34 -8.00
C ALA A 121 -21.74 -3.82 -6.69
N PRO A 122 -22.85 -4.41 -6.20
CA PRO A 122 -23.45 -3.98 -4.95
C PRO A 122 -22.58 -4.34 -3.76
N VAL A 123 -22.71 -3.59 -2.66
CA VAL A 123 -22.11 -3.94 -1.37
C VAL A 123 -22.67 -5.27 -0.88
N LYS A 124 -21.80 -6.12 -0.33
CA LYS A 124 -22.16 -7.44 0.20
C LYS A 124 -21.81 -7.56 1.67
N ILE A 125 -22.64 -8.26 2.43
CA ILE A 125 -22.30 -8.67 3.80
C ILE A 125 -22.02 -10.16 3.74
N ILE A 126 -20.79 -10.55 4.07
CA ILE A 126 -20.34 -11.94 3.99
C ILE A 126 -19.55 -12.24 5.25
N ASP A 127 -19.92 -13.32 5.95
CA ASP A 127 -19.30 -13.75 7.20
C ASP A 127 -19.21 -12.64 8.26
N GLY A 128 -20.22 -11.76 8.31
CA GLY A 128 -20.26 -10.62 9.24
C GLY A 128 -19.46 -9.39 8.80
N HIS A 129 -18.75 -9.45 7.68
CA HIS A 129 -17.98 -8.33 7.14
C HIS A 129 -18.71 -7.66 5.96
N THR A 130 -18.66 -6.32 5.93
CA THR A 130 -19.19 -5.55 4.81
C THR A 130 -18.10 -5.36 3.75
N TYR A 131 -18.33 -5.94 2.58
CA TYR A 131 -17.48 -5.86 1.41
C TYR A 131 -17.96 -4.78 0.46
N VAL A 132 -17.06 -3.88 0.08
CA VAL A 132 -17.34 -2.74 -0.80
C VAL A 132 -16.48 -2.80 -2.08
N PRO A 133 -16.95 -2.25 -3.21
CA PRO A 133 -16.17 -2.23 -4.44
C PRO A 133 -14.96 -1.28 -4.29
N LEU A 134 -13.77 -1.86 -4.25
CA LEU A 134 -12.53 -1.16 -3.93
C LEU A 134 -12.30 0.06 -4.84
N ARG A 135 -12.37 -0.14 -6.16
CA ARG A 135 -12.16 0.93 -7.14
C ARG A 135 -13.11 2.09 -6.96
N PHE A 136 -14.41 1.79 -6.84
CA PHE A 136 -15.45 2.80 -6.73
C PHE A 136 -15.23 3.68 -5.49
N VAL A 137 -15.00 3.06 -4.33
CA VAL A 137 -14.78 3.78 -3.08
C VAL A 137 -13.49 4.61 -3.16
N SER A 138 -12.38 4.02 -3.61
CA SER A 138 -11.10 4.73 -3.70
C SER A 138 -11.14 5.93 -4.64
N GLU A 139 -11.66 5.78 -5.86
CA GLU A 139 -11.74 6.88 -6.84
C GLU A 139 -12.71 7.98 -6.36
N ALA A 140 -13.85 7.61 -5.76
CA ALA A 140 -14.82 8.59 -5.25
C ALA A 140 -14.28 9.42 -4.08
N LEU A 141 -13.27 8.92 -3.36
CA LEU A 141 -12.59 9.64 -2.29
C LEU A 141 -11.39 10.47 -2.79
N GLY A 142 -11.05 10.38 -4.08
CA GLY A 142 -9.93 11.08 -4.70
C GLY A 142 -8.62 10.30 -4.75
N GLY A 143 -8.67 8.98 -4.51
CA GLY A 143 -7.55 8.07 -4.72
C GLY A 143 -7.40 7.64 -6.18
N GLU A 144 -6.31 6.93 -6.47
CA GLU A 144 -5.99 6.38 -7.79
C GLU A 144 -6.03 4.85 -7.77
N VAL A 145 -6.45 4.27 -8.90
CA VAL A 145 -6.58 2.82 -9.07
C VAL A 145 -6.07 2.41 -10.43
N GLU A 146 -5.02 1.59 -10.44
CA GLU A 146 -4.38 1.06 -11.63
C GLU A 146 -4.52 -0.47 -11.68
N TRP A 147 -4.68 -1.01 -12.89
CA TRP A 147 -4.68 -2.44 -13.14
C TRP A 147 -3.55 -2.79 -14.09
N ASN A 148 -2.54 -3.49 -13.59
CA ASN A 148 -1.46 -4.05 -14.37
C ASN A 148 -1.87 -5.43 -14.88
N ASN A 149 -2.32 -5.49 -16.14
CA ASN A 149 -2.83 -6.73 -16.73
C ASN A 149 -1.74 -7.80 -16.90
N SER A 150 -0.50 -7.39 -17.19
CA SER A 150 0.64 -8.30 -17.39
C SER A 150 1.01 -9.07 -16.12
N ASN A 151 0.83 -8.44 -14.96
CA ASN A 151 1.10 -9.02 -13.65
C ASN A 151 -0.17 -9.47 -12.91
N ARG A 152 -1.36 -9.15 -13.44
CA ARG A 152 -2.65 -9.31 -12.75
C ARG A 152 -2.64 -8.62 -11.40
N THR A 153 -2.15 -7.39 -11.37
CA THR A 153 -1.99 -6.63 -10.13
C THR A 153 -2.91 -5.41 -10.13
N ALA A 154 -3.70 -5.24 -9.08
CA ALA A 154 -4.39 -4.00 -8.79
C ALA A 154 -3.54 -3.16 -7.84
N ILE A 155 -3.29 -1.90 -8.18
CA ILE A 155 -2.58 -0.93 -7.36
C ILE A 155 -3.55 0.18 -6.98
N ILE A 156 -3.71 0.41 -5.69
CA ILE A 156 -4.60 1.42 -5.14
C ILE A 156 -3.78 2.39 -4.30
N ARG A 157 -3.95 3.69 -4.56
CA ARG A 157 -3.33 4.76 -3.79
C ARG A 157 -4.42 5.64 -3.20
N THR A 158 -4.46 5.79 -1.89
CA THR A 158 -5.32 6.77 -1.24
C THR A 158 -4.84 8.19 -1.58
N PRO A 159 -5.66 9.23 -1.38
CA PRO A 159 -5.28 10.61 -1.72
C PRO A 159 -3.93 11.06 -1.13
N GLU A 160 -3.61 10.68 0.10
CA GLU A 160 -2.29 10.93 0.69
C GLU A 160 -1.18 10.20 -0.05
N ARG A 161 -1.40 8.92 -0.35
CA ARG A 161 -0.40 8.13 -1.03
C ARG A 161 -0.09 8.68 -2.43
N VAL A 162 -1.09 9.21 -3.14
CA VAL A 162 -0.87 9.93 -4.41
C VAL A 162 0.09 11.11 -4.22
N ARG A 163 -0.13 11.95 -3.19
CA ARG A 163 0.76 13.09 -2.88
C ARG A 163 2.18 12.64 -2.52
N ARG A 164 2.30 11.55 -1.76
CA ARG A 164 3.61 11.02 -1.33
C ARG A 164 4.36 10.34 -2.47
N ASP A 165 3.65 9.69 -3.38
CA ASP A 165 4.23 9.16 -4.61
C ASP A 165 4.73 10.27 -5.54
N GLU A 166 4.08 11.44 -5.56
CA GLU A 166 4.61 12.62 -6.25
C GLU A 166 5.97 13.04 -5.68
N VAL A 167 6.09 13.19 -4.36
CA VAL A 167 7.37 13.49 -3.68
C VAL A 167 8.42 12.41 -3.99
N LEU A 168 8.04 11.13 -3.90
CA LEU A 168 8.90 10.01 -4.22
C LEU A 168 9.43 10.06 -5.65
N ARG A 169 8.60 10.47 -6.63
CA ARG A 169 8.96 10.45 -8.06
C ARG A 169 9.68 11.71 -8.53
N THR A 170 9.26 12.87 -8.08
CA THR A 170 9.70 14.17 -8.63
C THR A 170 10.31 15.11 -7.59
N GLY A 171 10.20 14.79 -6.30
CA GLY A 171 10.72 15.59 -5.20
C GLY A 171 12.25 15.61 -5.08
N GLY A 172 12.74 16.37 -4.10
CA GLY A 172 14.16 16.43 -3.78
C GLY A 172 14.73 15.07 -3.32
N LEU A 173 16.05 14.90 -3.44
CA LEU A 173 16.71 13.63 -3.15
C LEU A 173 16.47 13.14 -1.71
N GLU A 174 16.60 14.03 -0.72
CA GLU A 174 16.36 13.68 0.68
C GLU A 174 14.91 13.24 0.92
N ASP A 175 13.94 14.04 0.47
CA ASP A 175 12.52 13.73 0.65
C ASP A 175 12.14 12.43 -0.05
N ALA A 176 12.64 12.19 -1.26
CA ALA A 176 12.38 10.95 -1.98
C ALA A 176 12.99 9.72 -1.31
N ARG A 177 14.21 9.83 -0.74
CA ARG A 177 14.81 8.74 0.05
C ARG A 177 13.99 8.43 1.29
N LYS A 178 13.50 9.48 1.99
CA LYS A 178 12.62 9.32 3.15
C LYS A 178 11.33 8.63 2.77
N GLU A 179 10.68 9.06 1.68
CA GLU A 179 9.47 8.43 1.20
C GLU A 179 9.69 6.97 0.79
N ALA A 180 10.81 6.64 0.13
CA ALA A 180 11.15 5.27 -0.26
C ALA A 180 11.32 4.32 0.94
N LEU A 181 11.84 4.83 2.07
CA LEU A 181 12.01 4.08 3.32
C LEU A 181 10.72 3.91 4.12
N LEU A 182 9.67 4.70 3.82
CA LEU A 182 8.36 4.58 4.46
C LEU A 182 7.44 3.60 3.72
N LEU A 183 7.89 3.05 2.58
CA LEU A 183 7.15 2.06 1.81
C LEU A 183 7.17 0.69 2.50
N PRO A 184 6.04 -0.03 2.54
CA PRO A 184 6.05 -1.42 2.94
C PRO A 184 6.83 -2.25 1.91
N SER A 185 7.63 -3.20 2.41
CA SER A 185 8.40 -4.11 1.57
C SER A 185 7.51 -5.17 0.95
N VAL A 186 7.73 -5.43 -0.34
CA VAL A 186 7.13 -6.52 -1.11
C VAL A 186 8.22 -7.54 -1.42
N PHE A 187 7.98 -8.81 -1.10
CA PHE A 187 8.97 -9.88 -1.27
C PHE A 187 8.60 -10.76 -2.48
N PRO A 188 9.12 -10.47 -3.69
CA PRO A 188 8.92 -11.34 -4.85
C PRO A 188 9.71 -12.66 -4.75
N ASN A 189 10.73 -12.69 -3.89
CA ASN A 189 11.57 -13.85 -3.61
C ASN A 189 11.36 -14.34 -2.16
N ARG A 190 11.92 -15.50 -1.82
CA ARG A 190 11.91 -16.02 -0.44
C ARG A 190 12.57 -15.02 0.51
N GLU A 191 11.86 -14.61 1.55
CA GLU A 191 12.42 -13.77 2.61
C GLU A 191 13.43 -14.55 3.47
N LEU A 192 14.55 -13.91 3.82
CA LEU A 192 15.52 -14.42 4.78
C LEU A 192 15.22 -13.86 6.18
N PRO A 193 14.76 -14.68 7.14
CA PRO A 193 14.53 -14.21 8.50
C PRO A 193 15.85 -13.89 9.20
N TYR A 194 15.83 -12.93 10.12
CA TYR A 194 16.97 -12.61 10.97
C TYR A 194 17.33 -13.78 11.89
N ARG A 195 18.62 -14.09 12.05
CA ARG A 195 19.11 -15.12 12.98
C ARG A 195 20.03 -14.54 14.06
N ALA A 196 20.69 -13.42 13.77
CA ALA A 196 21.53 -12.75 14.74
C ALA A 196 20.74 -11.73 15.58
N GLU A 197 21.21 -11.49 16.79
CA GLU A 197 20.88 -10.27 17.51
C GLU A 197 21.71 -9.11 16.96
N GLY A 198 21.17 -7.90 17.06
CA GLY A 198 21.80 -6.74 16.46
C GLY A 198 20.87 -5.55 16.48
N PHE A 199 21.49 -4.42 16.73
CA PHE A 199 20.85 -3.12 16.91
C PHE A 199 21.30 -2.12 15.85
N GLU A 200 22.36 -2.44 15.12
CA GLU A 200 22.87 -1.63 14.04
C GLU A 200 21.97 -1.77 12.81
N VAL A 201 21.61 -0.61 12.26
CA VAL A 201 20.94 -0.46 10.97
C VAL A 201 21.86 0.36 10.07
N LYS A 202 22.06 -0.12 8.85
CA LYS A 202 22.81 0.59 7.81
C LYS A 202 21.97 0.68 6.54
N ILE A 203 21.75 1.91 6.09
CA ILE A 203 21.02 2.23 4.86
C ILE A 203 22.04 2.75 3.85
N GLU A 204 22.05 2.20 2.64
CA GLU A 204 23.04 2.58 1.62
C GLU A 204 22.33 2.87 0.29
N PHE A 205 22.36 4.10 -0.18
CA PHE A 205 21.80 4.50 -1.48
C PHE A 205 22.92 4.64 -2.51
N PRO A 206 22.75 4.23 -3.77
CA PRO A 206 23.61 4.71 -4.84
C PRO A 206 23.63 6.24 -4.88
N GLU A 207 24.81 6.82 -5.12
CA GLU A 207 24.99 8.27 -5.09
C GLU A 207 24.09 8.95 -6.14
N GLY A 208 23.23 9.85 -5.66
CA GLY A 208 22.23 10.57 -6.45
C GLY A 208 20.92 9.83 -6.65
N GLU A 209 20.72 8.66 -6.05
CA GLU A 209 19.49 7.87 -6.22
C GLU A 209 18.70 7.73 -4.93
N ALA A 210 17.38 7.63 -5.07
CA ALA A 210 16.40 7.44 -4.01
C ALA A 210 15.58 6.16 -4.16
N LEU A 211 15.36 5.69 -5.40
CA LEU A 211 14.43 4.61 -5.70
C LEU A 211 15.04 3.22 -5.54
N ARG A 212 16.33 3.10 -5.24
CA ARG A 212 16.97 1.85 -4.86
C ARG A 212 17.95 2.05 -3.72
N TYR A 213 18.02 1.07 -2.83
CA TYR A 213 18.88 1.13 -1.65
C TYR A 213 19.15 -0.25 -1.09
N TYR A 214 20.22 -0.33 -0.32
CA TYR A 214 20.46 -1.44 0.58
C TYR A 214 19.98 -1.10 1.98
N TYR A 215 19.40 -2.10 2.64
CA TYR A 215 19.01 -2.02 4.04
C TYR A 215 19.60 -3.22 4.77
N THR A 216 20.53 -2.95 5.68
CA THR A 216 21.16 -3.98 6.51
C THR A 216 20.68 -3.82 7.93
N VAL A 217 20.16 -4.90 8.49
CA VAL A 217 19.81 -4.98 9.90
C VAL A 217 20.11 -6.39 10.40
N LYS A 218 20.69 -6.48 11.60
CA LYS A 218 21.19 -7.75 12.17
C LYS A 218 22.16 -8.42 11.18
N ASP A 219 21.84 -9.64 10.73
CA ASP A 219 22.65 -10.44 9.82
C ASP A 219 22.11 -10.51 8.39
N VAL A 220 21.17 -9.64 8.01
CA VAL A 220 20.58 -9.65 6.66
C VAL A 220 20.79 -8.30 5.99
N LYS A 221 21.44 -8.30 4.83
CA LYS A 221 21.50 -7.18 3.90
C LYS A 221 20.50 -7.40 2.79
N SER A 222 19.58 -6.45 2.62
CA SER A 222 18.54 -6.47 1.60
C SER A 222 18.85 -5.42 0.54
N TYR A 223 18.58 -5.71 -0.73
CA TYR A 223 18.54 -4.74 -1.82
C TYR A 223 17.08 -4.53 -2.24
N ILE A 224 16.64 -3.27 -2.16
CA ILE A 224 15.26 -2.85 -2.39
C ILE A 224 15.24 -1.89 -3.57
N ALA A 225 14.26 -2.05 -4.46
CA ALA A 225 13.99 -1.11 -5.54
C ALA A 225 12.49 -0.78 -5.64
N VAL A 226 12.17 0.49 -5.81
CA VAL A 226 10.81 0.96 -6.05
C VAL A 226 10.49 0.83 -7.54
N ASN A 227 9.56 -0.06 -7.88
CA ASN A 227 9.17 -0.33 -9.26
C ASN A 227 8.27 0.79 -9.84
N ALA A 228 7.87 0.69 -11.12
CA ALA A 228 6.99 1.67 -11.78
C ALA A 228 5.60 1.77 -11.13
N ASP A 229 5.12 0.68 -10.52
CA ASP A 229 3.85 0.62 -9.79
C ASP A 229 3.97 1.23 -8.37
N GLY A 230 5.14 1.73 -7.95
CA GLY A 230 5.36 2.37 -6.65
C GLY A 230 5.48 1.39 -5.47
N LEU A 231 5.72 0.11 -5.77
CA LEU A 231 5.97 -0.94 -4.78
C LEU A 231 7.48 -1.04 -4.50
N ALA A 232 7.87 -1.11 -3.22
CA ALA A 232 9.24 -1.33 -2.80
C ALA A 232 9.54 -2.83 -2.76
N GLU A 233 10.12 -3.36 -3.84
CA GLU A 233 10.41 -4.79 -3.98
C GLU A 233 11.78 -5.13 -3.40
N VAL A 234 11.82 -6.15 -2.55
CA VAL A 234 13.07 -6.75 -2.05
C VAL A 234 13.59 -7.73 -3.09
N LEU A 235 14.44 -7.22 -3.98
CA LEU A 235 14.93 -7.97 -5.15
C LEU A 235 16.06 -8.95 -4.80
N TRP A 236 16.79 -8.67 -3.72
CA TRP A 236 17.82 -9.57 -3.21
C TRP A 236 18.00 -9.44 -1.71
N GLN A 237 18.35 -10.55 -1.06
CA GLN A 237 18.82 -10.58 0.32
C GLN A 237 20.02 -11.50 0.43
N GLY A 238 21.01 -11.09 1.22
CA GLY A 238 22.18 -11.88 1.57
C GLY A 238 22.36 -11.91 3.09
N ARG A 239 22.61 -13.10 3.65
CA ARG A 239 22.99 -13.25 5.05
C ARG A 239 24.47 -12.96 5.22
N THR A 240 24.78 -11.89 5.94
CA THR A 240 26.15 -11.37 6.08
C THR A 240 27.03 -12.31 6.90
N THR A 241 28.34 -12.22 6.68
CA THR A 241 29.37 -12.84 7.53
C THR A 241 30.25 -11.76 8.13
N ALA A 242 31.30 -12.15 8.85
CA ALA A 242 32.35 -11.22 9.27
C ALA A 242 33.06 -10.54 8.08
N ASN A 243 33.05 -11.17 6.90
CA ASN A 243 33.52 -10.54 5.67
C ASN A 243 32.31 -9.95 4.90
N PRO A 244 32.25 -8.61 4.72
CA PRO A 244 31.11 -7.93 4.09
C PRO A 244 30.86 -8.34 2.62
N ASP A 245 31.84 -8.94 1.96
CA ASP A 245 31.75 -9.34 0.55
C ASP A 245 31.24 -10.78 0.35
N THR A 246 31.10 -11.53 1.45
CA THR A 246 30.69 -12.94 1.40
C THR A 246 29.41 -13.19 2.18
N TYR A 247 28.53 -14.03 1.61
CA TYR A 247 27.21 -14.32 2.13
C TYR A 247 27.04 -15.82 2.38
N LEU A 248 26.42 -16.20 3.50
CA LEU A 248 26.14 -17.60 3.84
C LEU A 248 24.96 -18.17 3.06
N GLU A 249 24.01 -17.30 2.74
CA GLU A 249 22.75 -17.63 2.11
C GLU A 249 22.28 -16.40 1.34
N GLU A 250 21.78 -16.62 0.13
CA GLU A 250 21.25 -15.57 -0.73
C GLU A 250 19.84 -15.95 -1.21
N SER A 251 19.05 -14.94 -1.54
CA SER A 251 17.72 -15.07 -2.13
C SER A 251 17.50 -13.92 -3.11
N GLY A 252 16.99 -14.22 -4.30
CA GLY A 252 16.81 -13.23 -5.37
C GLY A 252 18.07 -12.99 -6.20
N THR A 253 18.11 -11.87 -6.93
CA THR A 253 19.19 -11.55 -7.88
C THR A 253 20.01 -10.38 -7.35
N ARG A 254 21.26 -10.66 -6.97
CA ARG A 254 22.18 -9.63 -6.47
C ARG A 254 22.37 -8.57 -7.56
N PRO A 255 22.22 -7.27 -7.27
CA PRO A 255 22.51 -6.23 -8.23
C PRO A 255 23.98 -6.28 -8.68
N GLU A 256 24.20 -6.12 -9.98
CA GLU A 256 25.53 -6.00 -10.57
C GLU A 256 26.00 -4.54 -10.50
N GLY A 257 27.26 -4.31 -10.13
CA GLY A 257 27.90 -3.00 -10.25
C GLY A 257 28.64 -2.52 -9.00
N GLU A 258 29.78 -1.88 -9.25
CA GLU A 258 30.53 -1.09 -8.28
C GLU A 258 30.11 0.37 -8.45
N GLU A 259 29.13 0.77 -7.65
CA GLU A 259 28.65 2.15 -7.60
C GLU A 259 29.08 2.80 -6.29
N ALA A 260 29.37 4.10 -6.34
CA ALA A 260 29.58 4.85 -5.12
C ALA A 260 28.25 4.92 -4.35
N LEU A 261 28.30 4.63 -3.05
CA LEU A 261 27.12 4.65 -2.17
C LEU A 261 27.22 5.80 -1.17
N ILE A 262 26.07 6.31 -0.75
CA ILE A 262 25.90 7.12 0.45
C ILE A 262 25.34 6.22 1.54
N TYR A 263 26.01 6.14 2.68
CA TYR A 263 25.52 5.37 3.82
C TYR A 263 25.00 6.27 4.94
N PHE A 264 23.98 5.76 5.64
CA PHE A 264 23.48 6.26 6.92
C PHE A 264 23.45 5.08 7.89
N GLN A 265 24.11 5.22 9.04
CA GLN A 265 24.28 4.16 10.01
C GLN A 265 23.90 4.64 11.40
N HIS A 266 23.09 3.85 12.10
CA HIS A 266 22.64 4.14 13.46
C HIS A 266 22.44 2.85 14.27
N THR A 267 22.38 2.99 15.60
CA THR A 267 22.11 1.88 16.52
C THR A 267 20.78 2.10 17.24
N PHE A 268 19.78 1.27 16.95
CA PHE A 268 18.47 1.26 17.60
C PHE A 268 18.46 0.39 18.87
N PRO A 269 17.73 0.66 19.96
CA PRO A 269 16.95 1.86 20.25
C PRO A 269 17.76 2.93 21.00
N VAL A 270 19.08 2.75 21.14
CA VAL A 270 19.88 3.38 22.20
C VAL A 270 20.45 4.75 21.80
N GLN A 271 20.67 5.00 20.51
CA GLN A 271 21.37 6.21 20.06
C GLN A 271 20.54 7.03 19.08
N ASP A 272 20.38 8.31 19.39
CA ASP A 272 19.77 9.32 18.53
C ASP A 272 20.78 9.87 17.50
N THR A 273 21.99 9.29 17.40
CA THR A 273 23.03 9.75 16.48
C THR A 273 23.10 8.87 15.24
N VAL A 274 23.11 9.53 14.08
CA VAL A 274 23.31 8.92 12.78
C VAL A 274 24.67 9.32 12.25
N LYS A 275 25.48 8.34 11.87
CA LYS A 275 26.72 8.55 11.11
C LYS A 275 26.43 8.42 9.63
N TYR A 276 27.02 9.28 8.81
CA TYR A 276 26.83 9.20 7.37
C TYR A 276 28.14 9.45 6.63
N GLY A 277 28.22 8.90 5.43
CA GLY A 277 29.41 9.02 4.60
C GLY A 277 29.24 8.47 3.21
N LYS A 278 30.36 8.32 2.51
CA LYS A 278 30.42 7.72 1.18
C LYS A 278 31.15 6.40 1.21
N ILE A 279 30.77 5.47 0.35
CA ILE A 279 31.52 4.26 0.01
C ILE A 279 31.88 4.42 -1.46
N ASP A 280 33.17 4.39 -1.79
CA ASP A 280 33.58 4.43 -3.20
C ASP A 280 33.33 3.07 -3.89
N LYS A 281 33.66 3.01 -5.18
CA LYS A 281 33.46 1.81 -6.00
C LYS A 281 34.26 0.60 -5.52
N ASP A 282 35.41 0.86 -4.88
CA ASP A 282 36.29 -0.17 -4.33
C ASP A 282 35.82 -0.63 -2.92
N GLY A 283 34.67 -0.13 -2.44
CA GLY A 283 34.11 -0.48 -1.13
C GLY A 283 34.73 0.29 0.04
N LYS A 284 35.59 1.28 -0.21
CA LYS A 284 36.25 2.04 0.85
C LYS A 284 35.32 3.14 1.36
N ALA A 285 35.02 3.08 2.66
CA ALA A 285 34.18 4.05 3.33
C ALA A 285 34.96 5.31 3.75
N THR A 286 34.35 6.49 3.55
CA THR A 286 34.79 7.79 4.05
C THR A 286 33.64 8.43 4.83
N GLU A 287 33.83 8.64 6.12
CA GLU A 287 32.85 9.36 6.96
C GLU A 287 32.79 10.84 6.56
N LEU A 288 31.58 11.36 6.36
CA LEU A 288 31.34 12.77 6.08
C LEU A 288 30.90 13.53 7.34
N GLY A 289 30.26 12.85 8.30
CA GLY A 289 29.95 13.41 9.60
C GLY A 289 28.86 12.65 10.34
N THR A 290 28.30 13.31 11.35
CA THR A 290 27.25 12.79 12.22
C THR A 290 26.17 13.83 12.49
N PHE A 291 24.93 13.40 12.72
CA PHE A 291 23.85 14.28 13.20
C PHE A 291 22.98 13.60 14.25
N GLU A 292 22.30 14.42 15.07
CA GLU A 292 21.37 13.95 16.09
C GLU A 292 19.90 14.04 15.62
N VAL A 293 19.10 13.06 16.02
CA VAL A 293 17.67 12.95 15.70
C VAL A 293 16.84 13.37 16.91
N LYS A 294 16.22 14.56 16.83
CA LYS A 294 15.57 15.25 17.96
C LYS A 294 14.38 14.55 18.63
N ARG A 295 13.81 13.49 18.05
CA ARG A 295 12.56 12.85 18.54
C ARG A 295 12.70 11.36 18.81
N SER A 296 13.95 10.90 18.93
CA SER A 296 14.34 9.51 18.76
C SER A 296 13.94 8.97 17.37
N LEU A 297 14.73 8.04 16.85
CA LEU A 297 14.46 7.42 15.56
C LEU A 297 13.13 6.65 15.64
N ARG A 298 12.04 7.24 15.11
CA ARG A 298 10.72 6.60 15.07
C ARG A 298 10.61 5.62 13.90
N ASN A 299 11.35 5.90 12.82
CA ASN A 299 11.51 5.04 11.66
C ASN A 299 12.86 5.33 10.96
N SER A 300 13.25 4.48 10.01
CA SER A 300 14.51 4.62 9.28
C SER A 300 14.58 5.85 8.36
N ALA A 301 13.46 6.46 7.98
CA ALA A 301 13.48 7.70 7.19
C ALA A 301 13.99 8.90 8.01
N ASP A 302 13.79 8.91 9.33
CA ASP A 302 14.38 9.92 10.22
C ASP A 302 15.93 9.86 10.25
N ALA A 303 16.52 8.76 9.77
CA ALA A 303 17.97 8.58 9.68
C ALA A 303 18.60 9.09 8.37
N VAL A 304 17.82 9.73 7.49
CA VAL A 304 18.31 10.26 6.21
C VAL A 304 18.32 11.78 6.21
N THR A 305 19.39 12.37 5.68
CA THR A 305 19.54 13.81 5.47
C THR A 305 20.21 14.11 4.12
N ALA A 306 20.08 15.33 3.62
CA ALA A 306 20.77 15.76 2.40
C ALA A 306 22.29 15.73 2.56
N ILE A 307 22.99 15.26 1.50
CA ILE A 307 24.44 15.32 1.40
C ILE A 307 24.84 16.49 0.51
N ALA A 308 25.75 17.34 1.00
CA ALA A 308 26.22 18.51 0.28
C ALA A 308 26.79 18.14 -1.10
N GLY A 309 26.30 18.81 -2.14
CA GLY A 309 26.74 18.62 -3.53
C GLY A 309 26.13 17.41 -4.25
N GLU A 310 25.37 16.56 -3.56
CA GLU A 310 24.68 15.43 -4.18
C GLU A 310 23.47 15.93 -5.00
N LYS A 311 23.30 15.38 -6.20
CA LYS A 311 22.18 15.69 -7.10
C LYS A 311 21.41 14.43 -7.43
N ARG A 312 20.08 14.55 -7.48
CA ARG A 312 19.20 13.45 -7.85
C ARG A 312 19.37 13.08 -9.33
N LYS A 313 19.45 11.78 -9.63
CA LYS A 313 19.65 11.19 -10.96
C LYS A 313 18.45 10.38 -11.46
N ASP A 314 17.62 9.91 -10.54
CA ASP A 314 16.52 8.97 -10.79
C ASP A 314 15.13 9.60 -10.61
N ALA A 315 15.05 10.94 -10.64
CA ALA A 315 13.76 11.62 -10.67
C ALA A 315 13.06 11.29 -11.99
N ALA A 316 11.77 10.97 -11.90
CA ALA A 316 10.94 10.91 -13.09
C ALA A 316 10.89 12.31 -13.73
N ASP A 317 11.06 12.37 -15.06
CA ASP A 317 10.87 13.62 -15.79
C ASP A 317 9.42 14.10 -15.59
N PRO A 318 9.17 15.29 -15.00
CA PRO A 318 7.82 15.81 -14.81
C PRO A 318 7.03 15.94 -16.13
N GLU A 319 7.71 15.99 -17.28
CA GLU A 319 7.07 16.11 -18.60
C GLU A 319 7.14 14.84 -19.47
N GLY A 320 8.01 13.89 -19.13
CA GLY A 320 8.38 12.73 -19.95
C GLY A 320 7.72 11.38 -19.63
N GLY A 321 6.79 11.33 -18.68
CA GLY A 321 5.99 10.12 -18.45
C GLY A 321 5.16 9.79 -19.69
N ASP A 322 5.33 8.59 -20.24
CA ASP A 322 4.54 8.07 -21.35
C ASP A 322 3.03 8.17 -21.03
N LYS A 323 2.42 9.25 -21.50
CA LYS A 323 0.99 9.55 -21.37
C LYS A 323 0.14 8.62 -22.23
N THR A 324 0.73 7.70 -23.01
CA THR A 324 -0.06 6.85 -23.93
C THR A 324 -0.73 5.66 -23.25
N ALA A 325 -0.25 5.20 -22.09
CA ALA A 325 -0.95 4.16 -21.31
C ALA A 325 -1.98 4.72 -20.30
N SER A 326 -1.72 5.90 -19.69
CA SER A 326 -2.55 6.44 -18.60
C SER A 326 -3.69 7.38 -19.05
N LYS A 327 -3.55 8.13 -20.16
CA LYS A 327 -4.59 9.09 -20.58
C LYS A 327 -5.71 8.53 -21.47
N THR A 328 -5.56 7.33 -22.01
CA THR A 328 -6.54 6.77 -22.96
C THR A 328 -7.74 6.11 -22.26
N ALA A 329 -7.60 5.68 -21.00
CA ALA A 329 -8.70 5.10 -20.22
C ALA A 329 -9.57 6.17 -19.49
N SER A 330 -8.96 7.24 -18.97
CA SER A 330 -9.66 8.29 -18.21
C SER A 330 -10.53 9.22 -19.10
N LYS A 331 -10.10 9.53 -20.34
CA LYS A 331 -10.89 10.38 -21.25
C LYS A 331 -12.12 9.68 -21.85
N THR A 332 -12.17 8.35 -21.85
CA THR A 332 -13.30 7.59 -22.44
C THR A 332 -14.44 7.42 -21.44
N ALA A 333 -14.16 7.37 -20.13
CA ALA A 333 -15.20 7.32 -19.09
C ALA A 333 -15.84 8.71 -18.84
N SER A 334 -15.06 9.79 -18.83
CA SER A 334 -15.58 11.15 -18.62
C SER A 334 -16.42 11.68 -19.80
N LYS A 335 -16.08 11.33 -21.05
CA LYS A 335 -16.91 11.70 -22.23
C LYS A 335 -18.22 10.92 -22.32
N ASN A 336 -18.29 9.68 -21.83
CA ASN A 336 -19.53 8.90 -21.85
C ASN A 336 -20.52 9.27 -20.73
N ALA A 337 -20.05 9.87 -19.62
CA ALA A 337 -20.94 10.47 -18.63
C ALA A 337 -21.63 11.74 -19.15
N ASN A 338 -20.95 12.55 -19.97
CA ASN A 338 -21.48 13.84 -20.43
C ASN A 338 -22.34 13.75 -21.70
N LYS A 339 -22.18 12.72 -22.54
CA LYS A 339 -22.98 12.55 -23.77
C LYS A 339 -24.35 11.90 -23.52
N THR A 340 -24.50 11.17 -22.43
CA THR A 340 -25.75 10.49 -22.05
C THR A 340 -26.72 11.44 -21.32
N ALA A 341 -26.19 12.47 -20.64
CA ALA A 341 -26.99 13.52 -20.00
C ALA A 341 -27.68 14.47 -21.01
N SER A 342 -27.10 14.67 -22.20
CA SER A 342 -27.68 15.58 -23.21
C SER A 342 -28.81 14.94 -24.06
N LYS A 343 -28.97 13.61 -24.07
CA LYS A 343 -29.98 12.94 -24.91
C LYS A 343 -31.30 12.61 -24.21
N ASN A 344 -31.38 12.72 -22.88
CA ASN A 344 -32.62 12.45 -22.12
C ASN A 344 -33.39 13.71 -21.70
N ALA A 345 -32.97 14.91 -22.12
CA ALA A 345 -33.69 16.16 -21.84
C ALA A 345 -34.73 16.55 -22.93
N SER A 346 -34.90 15.75 -24.00
CA SER A 346 -35.87 16.03 -25.06
C SER A 346 -36.93 14.93 -25.20
N LYS A 347 -37.75 14.75 -24.16
CA LYS A 347 -39.08 14.13 -24.25
C LYS A 347 -39.81 14.26 -22.91
N ALA A 348 -40.40 15.44 -22.68
CA ALA A 348 -41.52 15.58 -21.75
C ALA A 348 -42.82 15.47 -22.58
N PRO A 349 -43.85 14.73 -22.13
CA PRO A 349 -45.12 14.68 -22.83
C PRO A 349 -45.94 15.94 -22.53
N ASP A 350 -46.54 16.43 -23.60
CA ASP A 350 -47.54 17.50 -23.67
C ASP A 350 -48.78 17.09 -22.85
N ASN A 351 -49.20 17.95 -21.91
CA ASN A 351 -50.42 17.74 -21.15
C ASN A 351 -51.27 19.00 -21.25
N SER A 352 -52.19 18.97 -22.22
CA SER A 352 -53.26 19.93 -22.41
C SER A 352 -54.29 19.79 -21.31
N GLU A 353 -54.48 20.83 -20.48
CA GLU A 353 -55.73 21.01 -19.75
C GLU A 353 -56.18 22.47 -19.78
N SER A 354 -57.42 22.62 -20.23
CA SER A 354 -58.18 23.84 -20.45
C SER A 354 -58.49 24.59 -19.16
N LYS A 355 -58.31 25.91 -19.15
CA LYS A 355 -59.16 26.83 -18.36
C LYS A 355 -59.44 28.10 -19.16
N ASN A 356 -60.70 28.22 -19.57
CA ASN A 356 -61.32 29.44 -20.08
C ASN A 356 -62.48 29.78 -19.14
N ALA A 357 -62.51 31.03 -18.65
CA ALA A 357 -63.58 31.78 -17.97
C ALA A 357 -62.93 32.66 -16.89
N GLY A 358 -63.13 33.96 -16.76
CA GLY A 358 -63.93 34.95 -17.48
C GLY A 358 -63.77 36.24 -16.67
N LYS A 359 -63.54 37.37 -17.32
CA LYS A 359 -63.50 38.69 -16.66
C LYS A 359 -64.36 39.63 -17.48
N SER A 360 -65.61 39.82 -17.03
CA SER A 360 -66.46 40.94 -17.41
C SER A 360 -66.12 42.13 -16.52
N GLY A 361 -66.03 43.32 -17.12
CA GLY A 361 -65.94 44.58 -16.40
C GLY A 361 -67.31 45.08 -15.94
N SER A 362 -67.31 45.78 -14.82
CA SER A 362 -67.87 47.12 -14.58
C SER A 362 -67.66 47.45 -13.11
#